data_AF-A0A519UHZ1-F1
#
_entry.id   AF-A0A519UHZ1-F1
#
_cell.length_a   1.000
_cell.length_b   1.000
_cell.length_c   1.000
_cell.angle_alpha   90.00
_cell.angle_beta   90.00
_cell.angle_gamma   90.00
#
_symmetry.space_group_name_H-M   'P 1'
#
loop_
_entity.id
_entity.type
_entity.pdbx_description
1 polymer ?
#
loop_
_entity_poly.entity_id
_entity_poly.type
_entity_poly.pdbx_seq_one_letter_code
_entity_poly.pdbx_strand_id
1 'polypeptide(L)' 'MQVDVLNIKGEKSGRSVELPDEIFGVEPNDHVIYLAVKQH' A
#
# COMPACT_ATOMS: atom_id res chain seq x y z
N MET A 1 4.23 -3.14 7.69
CA MET A 1 4.75 -1.76 7.46
C MET A 1 3.93 -0.73 8.25
N GLN A 2 4.53 0.28 8.90
CA GLN A 2 3.79 1.30 9.67
C GLN A 2 3.65 2.61 8.88
N VAL A 3 2.43 3.14 8.77
CA VAL A 3 2.11 4.34 7.97
C VAL A 3 1.44 5.41 8.84
N ASP A 4 1.86 6.66 8.69
CA ASP A 4 1.26 7.81 9.36
C ASP A 4 -0.04 8.23 8.66
N VAL A 5 -1.10 8.43 9.43
CA VAL A 5 -2.36 8.96 8.89
C VAL A 5 -2.25 10.49 8.78
N LEU A 6 -2.43 11.01 7.56
CA LEU A 6 -2.48 12.45 7.29
C LEU A 6 -3.93 12.95 7.29
N ASN A 7 -4.15 14.18 7.72
CA ASN A 7 -5.42 14.88 7.57
C ASN A 7 -5.54 15.51 6.16
N ILE A 8 -6.70 16.05 5.81
CA ILE A 8 -6.95 16.67 4.49
C ILE A 8 -6.07 17.89 4.19
N LYS A 9 -5.40 18.45 5.20
CA LYS A 9 -4.47 19.58 5.09
C LYS A 9 -3.01 19.12 4.98
N GLY A 10 -2.76 17.81 4.97
CA GLY A 10 -1.42 17.22 4.90
C GLY A 10 -0.69 17.15 6.24
N GLU A 11 -1.34 17.45 7.36
CA GLU A 11 -0.73 17.37 8.68
C GLU A 11 -0.91 15.96 9.27
N LYS A 12 0.08 15.50 10.06
CA LYS A 12 0.01 14.20 10.73
C LYS A 12 -1.11 14.20 11.78
N SER A 13 -2.01 13.23 11.67
CA SER A 13 -3.16 13.04 12.56
C SER A 13 -2.76 12.45 13.94
N GLY A 14 -1.47 12.20 14.16
CA GLY A 14 -0.94 11.56 15.37
C GLY A 14 -1.31 10.06 15.52
N ARG A 15 -2.08 9.53 14.57
CA ARG A 15 -2.45 8.12 14.45
C ARG A 15 -1.55 7.46 13.43
N SER A 16 -0.94 6.35 13.80
CA SER A 16 -0.22 5.45 12.90
C SER A 16 -0.99 4.15 12.74
N VAL A 17 -0.97 3.59 11.54
CA VAL A 17 -1.63 2.33 11.20
C VAL A 17 -0.57 1.32 10.78
N GLU A 18 -0.67 0.12 11.32
CA GLU A 18 0.14 -1.01 10.88
C GLU A 18 -0.57 -1.71 9.72
N LEU A 19 0.10 -1.74 8.56
CA LEU A 19 -0.34 -2.48 7.39
C LEU A 19 0.14 -3.93 7.49
N PRO A 20 -0.75 -4.92 7.25
CA PRO A 20 -0.41 -6.33 7.22
C PRO A 20 0.68 -6.63 6.18
N ASP A 21 1.76 -7.26 6.61
CA ASP A 21 2.88 -7.60 5.72
C ASP A 21 2.50 -8.68 4.69
N GLU A 22 1.53 -9.55 5.01
CA GLU A 22 1.00 -10.57 4.10
C GLU A 22 0.36 -10.00 2.82
N ILE A 23 -0.05 -8.72 2.85
CA ILE A 23 -0.70 -8.05 1.72
C ILE A 23 0.23 -7.01 1.10
N PHE A 24 0.88 -6.20 1.93
CA PHE A 24 1.65 -5.05 1.46
C PHE A 24 3.16 -5.29 1.42
N GLY A 25 3.66 -6.35 2.07
CA GLY A 25 5.07 -6.72 2.09
C GLY A 25 5.44 -7.86 1.14
N VAL A 26 4.50 -8.32 0.30
CA VAL A 26 4.76 -9.39 -0.67
C VAL A 26 5.66 -8.91 -1.80
N GLU A 27 6.53 -9.79 -2.30
CA GLU A 27 7.35 -9.50 -3.47
C GLU A 27 6.45 -9.40 -4.71
N PRO A 28 6.43 -8.25 -5.41
CA PRO A 28 5.56 -8.06 -6.56
C PRO A 28 5.99 -8.98 -7.70
N ASN A 29 5.03 -9.69 -8.29
CA ASN A 29 5.26 -10.48 -9.49
C ASN A 29 4.91 -9.65 -10.73
N ASP A 30 5.93 -9.11 -11.38
CA ASP A 30 5.79 -8.24 -12.57
C ASP A 30 5.03 -8.90 -13.71
N HIS A 31 5.16 -10.22 -13.91
CA HIS A 31 4.45 -10.93 -14.97
C HIS A 31 2.95 -10.99 -14.67
N VAL A 32 2.56 -11.28 -13.43
CA VAL A 32 1.14 -11.29 -13.04
C VAL A 32 0.54 -9.89 -13.13
N ILE A 33 1.28 -8.86 -12.71
CA ILE A 33 0.87 -7.46 -12.83
C ILE A 33 0.65 -7.08 -14.30
N TYR A 34 1.59 -7.44 -15.18
CA TYR A 34 1.48 -7.19 -16.62
C TYR A 34 0.27 -7.90 -17.23
N LEU A 35 0.03 -9.16 -16.90
CA LEU A 35 -1.14 -9.90 -17.39
C LEU A 35 -2.44 -9.26 -16.93
N ALA A 36 -2.52 -8.80 -15.68
CA ALA A 36 -3.70 -8.13 -15.14
C ALA A 36 -4.01 -6.82 -15.90
N VAL A 37 -3.00 -6.05 -16.27
CA VAL A 37 -3.17 -4.82 -17.08
C VAL A 37 -3.53 -5.15 -18.53
N LYS A 38 -2.87 -6.15 -19.12
CA LYS A 38 -3.08 -6.54 -20.53
C LYS A 38 -4.47 -7.15 -20.77
N GLN A 39 -5.02 -7.85 -19.78
CA GLN A 39 -6.33 -8.49 -19.88
C GLN A 39 -7.49 -7.48 -19.71
N HIS A 40 -7.21 -6.23 -19.33
CA HIS A 40 -8.21 -5.23 -18.95
C HIS A 40 -8.45 -4.13 -19.99
#